data_AF-A0A377B5M7-F1
#
_entry.id   AF-A0A377B5M7-F1
#
_cell.length_a   1.000
_cell.length_b   1.000
_cell.length_c   1.000
_cell.angle_alpha   90.00
_cell.angle_beta   90.00
_cell.angle_gamma   90.00
#
_symmetry.space_group_name_H-M   'P 1'
#
loop_
_entity.id
_entity.type
_entity.pdbx_description
1 polymer ?
#
loop_
_entity_poly.entity_id
_entity_poly.type
_entity_poly.pdbx_seq_one_letter_code
_entity_poly.pdbx_strand_id
1 'polypeptide(L)'
;MTYVESAARSIAPVLKKGALVILESTSPVGSTEKMAEWLAEMRPDLTFPQQVGEQADVNIAYCPERVLPGQVMVELIKNDRVIGGMTPVCSARASELYKIFLEGECVVTNSRTAEMCKLTENSFRDVNIAFANELSLICADQGLTSGN
;
A
#
# COMPACT_ATOMS: atom_id res chain seq x y z
N MET A 1 3.15 -14.36 2.26
CA MET A 1 2.25 -13.50 3.08
C MET A 1 2.28 -13.81 4.57
N THR A 2 3.18 -14.68 5.07
CA THR A 2 3.22 -15.12 6.47
C THR A 2 3.32 -13.98 7.49
N TYR A 3 4.07 -12.91 7.21
CA TYR A 3 4.21 -11.78 8.13
C TYR A 3 2.94 -10.92 8.22
N VAL A 4 2.29 -10.66 7.09
CA VAL A 4 1.02 -9.91 7.05
C VAL A 4 -0.07 -10.70 7.75
N GLU A 5 -0.13 -12.02 7.53
CA GLU A 5 -1.06 -12.90 8.25
C GLU A 5 -0.79 -12.89 9.75
N SER A 6 0.47 -13.07 10.16
CA SER A 6 0.85 -13.02 11.58
C SER A 6 0.46 -11.69 12.24
N ALA A 7 0.70 -10.57 11.54
CA ALA A 7 0.31 -9.24 12.02
C ALA A 7 -1.22 -9.08 12.12
N ALA A 8 -1.97 -9.54 11.12
CA ALA A 8 -3.44 -9.53 11.17
C ALA A 8 -3.96 -10.34 12.37
N ARG A 9 -3.38 -11.53 12.60
CA ARG A 9 -3.74 -12.40 13.73
C ARG A 9 -3.38 -11.77 15.08
N SER A 10 -2.28 -11.02 15.18
CA SER A 10 -1.87 -10.39 16.43
C SER A 10 -2.73 -9.19 16.82
N ILE A 11 -3.27 -8.44 15.85
CA ILE A 11 -4.15 -7.29 16.12
C ILE A 11 -5.62 -7.69 16.29
N ALA A 12 -6.05 -8.85 15.76
CA ALA A 12 -7.44 -9.29 15.81
C ALA A 12 -8.07 -9.28 17.23
N PRO A 13 -7.39 -9.74 18.32
CA PRO A 13 -7.97 -9.76 19.65
C PRO A 13 -8.27 -8.38 20.25
N VAL A 14 -7.57 -7.33 19.80
CA VAL A 14 -7.73 -5.96 20.32
C VAL A 14 -8.60 -5.07 19.44
N LEU A 15 -9.04 -5.60 18.29
CA LEU A 15 -9.88 -4.87 17.34
C LEU A 15 -11.24 -4.50 17.96
N LYS A 16 -11.78 -3.35 17.61
CA LYS A 16 -13.07 -2.87 18.12
C LYS A 16 -13.90 -2.31 16.97
N LYS A 17 -15.22 -2.26 17.16
CA LYS A 17 -16.10 -1.52 16.26
C LYS A 17 -15.62 -0.08 16.11
N GLY A 18 -15.62 0.42 14.89
CA GLY A 18 -15.06 1.71 14.50
C GLY A 18 -13.56 1.66 14.18
N ALA A 19 -12.88 0.52 14.28
CA ALA A 19 -11.46 0.44 13.92
C ALA A 19 -11.22 0.69 12.42
N LEU A 20 -10.02 1.19 12.13
CA LEU A 20 -9.45 1.29 10.79
C LEU A 20 -8.15 0.50 10.77
N VAL A 21 -8.03 -0.47 9.87
CA VAL A 21 -6.81 -1.26 9.65
C VAL A 21 -6.24 -0.92 8.29
N ILE A 22 -4.96 -0.58 8.26
CA ILE A 22 -4.27 -0.16 7.04
C ILE A 22 -3.08 -1.08 6.79
N LEU A 23 -3.04 -1.70 5.63
CA LEU A 23 -1.88 -2.44 5.15
C LEU A 23 -0.95 -1.46 4.41
N GLU A 24 0.27 -1.28 4.94
CA GLU A 24 1.30 -0.44 4.28
C GLU A 24 2.42 -1.27 3.64
N SER A 25 2.59 -2.53 4.05
CA SER A 25 3.63 -3.40 3.51
C SER A 25 3.38 -3.71 2.04
N THR A 26 4.40 -3.55 1.20
CA THR A 26 4.35 -3.94 -0.22
C THR A 26 3.92 -5.40 -0.33
N SER A 27 2.75 -5.63 -0.91
CA SER A 27 2.13 -6.94 -0.98
C SER A 27 1.52 -7.19 -2.37
N PRO A 28 1.36 -8.46 -2.79
CA PRO A 28 0.67 -8.79 -4.04
C PRO A 28 -0.76 -8.25 -4.09
N VAL A 29 -1.30 -8.06 -5.29
CA VAL A 29 -2.71 -7.68 -5.46
C VAL A 29 -3.63 -8.72 -4.81
N GLY A 30 -4.63 -8.26 -4.06
CA GLY A 30 -5.57 -9.06 -3.28
C GLY A 30 -5.14 -9.31 -1.84
N SER A 31 -3.99 -8.77 -1.41
CA SER A 31 -3.49 -8.96 -0.04
C SER A 31 -4.35 -8.30 1.01
N THR A 32 -4.90 -7.12 0.69
CA THR A 32 -5.79 -6.36 1.58
C THR A 32 -7.10 -7.10 1.83
N GLU A 33 -7.66 -7.71 0.78
CA GLU A 33 -8.85 -8.55 0.86
C GLU A 33 -8.56 -9.80 1.70
N LYS A 34 -7.41 -10.43 1.46
CA LYS A 34 -7.01 -11.61 2.23
C LYS A 34 -6.79 -11.32 3.71
N MET A 35 -6.23 -10.15 4.03
CA MET A 35 -6.11 -9.66 5.40
C MET A 35 -7.49 -9.47 6.05
N ALA A 36 -8.45 -8.90 5.32
CA ALA A 36 -9.81 -8.72 5.81
C ALA A 36 -10.51 -10.07 6.06
N GLU A 37 -10.26 -11.09 5.24
CA GLU A 37 -10.75 -12.46 5.46
C GLU A 37 -10.22 -13.04 6.78
N TRP A 38 -8.90 -12.98 7.02
CA TRP A 38 -8.32 -13.50 8.26
C TRP A 38 -8.84 -12.79 9.50
N LEU A 39 -9.02 -11.46 9.43
CA LEU A 39 -9.60 -10.70 10.54
C LEU A 39 -11.06 -11.09 10.81
N ALA A 40 -11.86 -11.28 9.75
CA ALA A 40 -13.25 -11.71 9.87
C ALA A 40 -13.40 -13.12 10.45
N GLU A 41 -12.53 -14.05 10.06
CA GLU A 41 -12.48 -15.40 10.63
C GLU A 41 -12.22 -15.38 12.14
N MET A 42 -11.36 -14.47 12.60
CA MET A 42 -10.99 -14.37 14.01
C MET A 42 -11.96 -13.53 14.86
N ARG A 43 -12.75 -12.66 14.22
CA ARG A 43 -13.66 -11.73 14.88
C ARG A 43 -15.08 -11.83 14.31
N PRO A 44 -15.76 -12.97 14.52
CA PRO A 44 -17.14 -13.16 14.05
C PRO A 44 -18.15 -12.22 14.74
N ASP A 45 -17.74 -11.56 15.83
CA ASP A 45 -18.51 -10.53 16.53
C ASP A 45 -18.44 -9.14 15.85
N LEU A 46 -17.56 -8.95 14.87
CA LEU A 46 -17.42 -7.73 14.08
C LEU A 46 -17.74 -7.99 12.60
N THR A 47 -18.24 -6.97 11.92
CA THR A 47 -18.45 -7.01 10.47
C THR A 47 -17.34 -6.31 9.69
N PHE A 48 -17.03 -6.85 8.51
CA PHE A 48 -15.95 -6.40 7.64
C PHE A 48 -16.46 -6.03 6.23
N PRO A 49 -15.70 -5.25 5.45
CA PRO A 49 -16.20 -4.69 4.18
C PRO A 49 -16.64 -5.74 3.16
N GLN A 50 -15.99 -6.91 3.10
CA GLN A 50 -16.37 -8.01 2.22
C GLN A 50 -17.71 -8.67 2.59
N GLN A 51 -18.22 -8.43 3.80
CA GLN A 51 -19.48 -9.00 4.29
C GLN A 51 -20.66 -8.04 4.12
N VAL A 52 -20.46 -6.76 4.48
CA VAL A 52 -21.55 -5.77 4.58
C VAL A 52 -21.25 -4.45 3.86
N GLY A 53 -20.15 -4.38 3.11
CA GLY A 53 -19.75 -3.20 2.37
C GLY A 53 -19.43 -2.01 3.28
N GLU A 54 -20.05 -0.87 3.01
CA GLU A 54 -19.77 0.40 3.69
C GLU A 54 -20.23 0.43 5.15
N GLN A 55 -21.14 -0.47 5.55
CA GLN A 55 -21.68 -0.53 6.91
C GLN A 55 -20.82 -1.37 7.87
N ALA A 56 -19.62 -1.77 7.44
CA ALA A 56 -18.72 -2.60 8.22
C ALA A 56 -18.31 -1.92 9.54
N ASP A 57 -18.27 -2.71 10.61
CA ASP A 57 -17.75 -2.25 11.91
C ASP A 57 -16.27 -1.90 11.84
N VAL A 58 -15.52 -2.53 10.94
CA VAL A 58 -14.09 -2.29 10.72
C VAL A 58 -13.85 -1.86 9.29
N ASN A 59 -13.14 -0.74 9.11
CA ASN A 59 -12.71 -0.29 7.80
C ASN A 59 -11.30 -0.80 7.48
N ILE A 60 -11.09 -1.21 6.22
CA ILE A 60 -9.85 -1.80 5.75
C ILE A 60 -9.35 -1.04 4.52
N ALA A 61 -8.08 -0.65 4.53
CA ALA A 61 -7.44 0.04 3.43
C ALA A 61 -6.00 -0.44 3.18
N TYR A 62 -5.47 -0.08 2.02
CA TYR A 62 -4.09 -0.21 1.61
C TYR A 62 -3.52 1.17 1.34
N CYS A 63 -2.41 1.50 1.97
CA CYS A 63 -1.73 2.78 1.77
C CYS A 63 -0.23 2.52 1.70
N PRO A 64 0.33 2.30 0.50
CA PRO A 64 1.73 1.94 0.36
C PRO A 64 2.62 3.11 0.76
N GLU A 65 3.69 2.81 1.50
CA GLU A 65 4.68 3.81 1.84
C GLU A 65 5.52 4.21 0.61
N ARG A 66 5.95 5.49 0.55
CA ARG A 66 6.82 6.04 -0.48
C ARG A 66 7.90 6.91 0.18
N VAL A 67 8.94 6.24 0.68
CA VAL A 67 10.11 6.91 1.27
C VAL A 67 11.40 6.44 0.61
N LEU A 68 12.29 7.38 0.33
CA LEU A 68 13.69 7.15 -0.01
C LEU A 68 14.54 7.09 1.26
N PRO A 69 15.51 6.18 1.32
CA PRO A 69 16.50 6.18 2.39
C PRO A 69 17.24 7.53 2.46
N GLY A 70 17.30 8.13 3.65
CA GLY A 70 18.03 9.37 3.91
C GLY A 70 17.17 10.63 4.09
N GLN A 71 15.89 10.63 3.66
CA GLN A 71 14.98 11.78 3.82
C GLN A 71 13.55 11.38 4.28
N VAL A 72 13.45 10.26 4.99
CA VAL A 72 12.17 9.62 5.38
C VAL A 72 11.15 10.58 5.97
N MET A 73 11.54 11.43 6.94
CA MET A 73 10.59 12.35 7.60
C MET A 73 10.04 13.43 6.66
N VAL A 74 10.88 13.96 5.77
CA VAL A 74 10.46 15.01 4.83
C VAL A 74 9.53 14.41 3.79
N GLU A 75 9.86 13.23 3.29
CA GLU A 75 9.07 12.54 2.27
C GLU A 75 7.73 12.03 2.79
N LEU A 76 7.70 11.51 4.01
CA LEU A 76 6.45 11.05 4.63
C LEU A 76 5.40 12.16 4.76
N ILE A 77 5.85 13.41 4.93
CA ILE A 77 4.99 14.59 5.05
C ILE A 77 4.64 15.16 3.67
N LYS A 78 5.63 15.29 2.78
CA LYS A 78 5.46 16.09 1.56
C LYS A 78 4.96 15.32 0.34
N ASN A 79 5.19 14.01 0.28
CA ASN A 79 4.86 13.24 -0.92
C ASN A 79 3.37 12.94 -1.02
N ASP A 80 2.84 12.95 -2.24
CA ASP A 80 1.50 12.45 -2.50
C ASP A 80 1.39 10.97 -2.11
N ARG A 81 0.28 10.63 -1.46
CA ARG A 81 0.03 9.29 -0.93
C ARG A 81 -1.17 8.67 -1.62
N VAL A 82 -0.97 7.48 -2.19
CA VAL A 82 -2.05 6.69 -2.78
C VAL A 82 -2.81 5.99 -1.64
N ILE A 83 -4.13 6.09 -1.65
CA ILE A 83 -5.00 5.53 -0.62
C ILE A 83 -6.07 4.66 -1.29
N GLY A 84 -6.01 3.35 -1.04
CA GLY A 84 -6.94 2.37 -1.59
C GLY A 84 -7.74 1.64 -0.52
N GLY A 85 -8.97 2.08 -0.26
CA GLY A 85 -9.91 1.37 0.61
C GLY A 85 -10.60 0.19 -0.07
N MET A 86 -11.06 -0.79 0.70
CA MET A 86 -11.97 -1.83 0.19
C MET A 86 -13.36 -1.28 -0.18
N THR A 87 -13.71 -0.11 0.37
CA THR A 87 -14.92 0.66 0.04
C THR A 87 -14.58 2.16 0.03
N PRO A 88 -15.43 3.02 -0.57
CA PRO A 88 -15.24 4.47 -0.52
C PRO A 88 -15.12 5.03 0.90
N VAL A 89 -15.91 4.51 1.85
CA VAL A 89 -15.82 4.89 3.27
C VAL A 89 -14.46 4.51 3.88
N CYS A 90 -13.93 3.32 3.54
CA CYS A 90 -12.58 2.95 3.98
C CYS A 90 -11.52 3.92 3.46
N SER A 91 -11.59 4.31 2.19
CA SER A 91 -10.66 5.29 1.59
C SER A 91 -10.77 6.65 2.26
N ALA A 92 -11.99 7.12 2.52
CA ALA A 92 -12.23 8.40 3.19
C ALA A 92 -11.63 8.41 4.60
N ARG A 93 -11.89 7.38 5.42
CA ARG A 93 -11.33 7.27 6.78
C ARG A 93 -9.81 7.16 6.80
N ALA A 94 -9.22 6.42 5.86
CA ALA A 94 -7.77 6.39 5.71
C ALA A 94 -7.21 7.75 5.31
N SER A 95 -7.88 8.47 4.41
CA SER A 95 -7.47 9.81 4.00
C SER A 95 -7.51 10.81 5.14
N GLU A 96 -8.55 10.76 5.99
CA GLU A 96 -8.64 11.59 7.19
C GLU A 96 -7.46 11.36 8.14
N LEU A 97 -7.03 10.09 8.32
CA LEU A 97 -5.88 9.76 9.15
C LEU A 97 -4.59 10.40 8.61
N TYR A 98 -4.30 10.25 7.32
CA TYR A 98 -3.06 10.78 6.75
C TYR A 98 -3.06 12.31 6.65
N LYS A 99 -4.21 12.94 6.43
CA LYS A 99 -4.35 14.40 6.41
C LYS A 99 -4.00 15.08 7.74
N ILE A 100 -3.82 14.33 8.83
CA ILE A 100 -3.32 14.88 10.10
C ILE A 100 -1.90 15.42 9.94
N PHE A 101 -1.08 14.82 9.08
CA PHE A 101 0.34 15.17 8.95
C PHE A 101 0.83 15.30 7.49
N LEU A 102 0.06 14.86 6.51
CA LEU A 102 0.43 14.92 5.10
C LEU A 102 0.20 16.34 4.54
N GLU A 103 1.24 16.95 3.99
CA GLU A 103 1.18 18.18 3.19
C GLU A 103 0.87 17.89 1.71
N GLY A 104 1.22 16.69 1.22
CA GLY A 104 0.89 16.21 -0.13
C GLY A 104 -0.57 15.78 -0.30
N GLU A 105 -0.95 15.44 -1.53
CA GLU A 105 -2.32 15.02 -1.84
C GLU A 105 -2.60 13.56 -1.49
N CYS A 106 -3.82 13.29 -1.01
CA CYS A 106 -4.34 11.94 -0.86
C CYS A 106 -4.98 11.48 -2.17
N VAL A 107 -4.26 10.71 -2.97
CA VAL A 107 -4.77 10.15 -4.24
C VAL A 107 -5.63 8.93 -3.95
N VAL A 108 -6.95 9.14 -3.89
CA VAL A 108 -7.92 8.10 -3.52
C VAL A 108 -8.22 7.16 -4.69
N THR A 109 -8.25 5.87 -4.40
CA THR A 109 -8.65 4.77 -5.30
C THR A 109 -9.22 3.59 -4.49
N ASN A 110 -9.29 2.39 -5.08
CA ASN A 110 -9.62 1.13 -4.38
C ASN A 110 -8.35 0.34 -4.00
N SER A 111 -8.47 -0.59 -3.06
CA SER A 111 -7.36 -1.38 -2.54
C SER A 111 -6.55 -2.10 -3.63
N ARG A 112 -7.22 -2.79 -4.56
CA ARG A 112 -6.53 -3.52 -5.66
C ARG A 112 -5.74 -2.61 -6.58
N THR A 113 -6.32 -1.47 -6.94
CA THR A 113 -5.64 -0.49 -7.77
C THR A 113 -4.43 0.09 -7.04
N ALA A 114 -4.54 0.40 -5.75
CA ALA A 114 -3.42 0.91 -4.97
C ALA A 114 -2.29 -0.13 -4.81
N GLU A 115 -2.62 -1.40 -4.58
CA GLU A 115 -1.65 -2.51 -4.57
C GLU A 115 -0.94 -2.63 -5.92
N MET A 116 -1.71 -2.59 -7.01
CA MET A 116 -1.16 -2.67 -8.37
C MET A 116 -0.25 -1.49 -8.70
N CYS A 117 -0.67 -0.25 -8.38
CA CYS A 117 0.15 0.95 -8.59
C CYS A 117 1.54 0.79 -7.95
N LYS A 118 1.59 0.28 -6.71
CA LYS A 118 2.85 0.10 -6.00
C LYS A 118 3.75 -0.94 -6.67
N LEU A 119 3.19 -2.06 -7.13
CA LEU A 119 3.96 -3.08 -7.83
C LEU A 119 4.46 -2.58 -9.19
N THR A 120 3.61 -1.86 -9.93
CA THR A 120 3.98 -1.27 -11.22
C THR A 120 5.09 -0.23 -11.08
N GLU A 121 5.07 0.62 -10.06
CA GLU A 121 6.15 1.58 -9.78
C GLU A 121 7.50 0.89 -9.60
N ASN A 122 7.53 -0.19 -8.81
CA ASN A 122 8.75 -0.95 -8.58
C ASN A 122 9.22 -1.65 -9.86
N SER A 123 8.32 -2.33 -10.58
CA SER A 123 8.66 -3.02 -11.83
C SER A 123 9.16 -2.04 -12.91
N PHE A 124 8.57 -0.86 -13.02
CA PHE A 124 9.02 0.17 -13.96
C PHE A 124 10.44 0.64 -13.63
N ARG A 125 10.75 0.88 -12.34
CA ARG A 125 12.10 1.25 -11.91
C ARG A 125 13.11 0.16 -12.26
N ASP A 126 12.81 -1.09 -11.96
CA ASP A 126 13.71 -2.22 -12.20
C ASP A 126 14.00 -2.42 -13.69
N VAL A 127 12.98 -2.31 -14.55
CA VAL A 127 13.15 -2.41 -16.00
C VAL A 127 14.04 -1.29 -16.55
N ASN A 128 13.86 -0.05 -16.07
CA ASN A 128 14.71 1.06 -16.50
C ASN A 128 16.17 0.89 -16.06
N ILE A 129 16.41 0.39 -14.85
CA ILE A 129 17.76 0.09 -14.37
C ILE A 129 18.40 -1.00 -15.22
N ALA A 130 17.67 -2.10 -15.47
CA ALA A 130 18.15 -3.18 -16.32
C ALA A 130 18.49 -2.68 -17.74
N PHE A 131 17.60 -1.87 -18.33
CA PHE A 131 17.83 -1.28 -19.64
C PHE A 131 19.07 -0.36 -19.68
N ALA A 132 19.24 0.51 -18.69
CA ALA A 132 20.41 1.40 -18.59
C ALA A 132 21.73 0.61 -18.41
N ASN A 133 21.69 -0.50 -17.67
CA ASN A 133 22.83 -1.38 -17.49
C ASN A 133 23.21 -2.10 -18.79
N GLU A 134 22.22 -2.68 -19.50
CA GLU A 134 22.44 -3.33 -20.80
C GLU A 134 22.99 -2.35 -21.84
N LEU A 135 22.42 -1.14 -21.91
CA LEU A 135 22.92 -0.09 -22.80
C LEU A 135 24.36 0.28 -22.49
N SER A 136 24.73 0.35 -21.20
CA SER A 136 26.11 0.65 -20.79
C SER A 136 27.10 -0.44 -21.19
N LEU A 137 26.70 -1.72 -21.14
CA LEU A 137 27.51 -2.84 -21.63
C LEU A 137 27.72 -2.77 -23.15
N ILE A 138 26.68 -2.47 -23.91
CA ILE A 138 26.77 -2.31 -25.37
C ILE A 138 27.65 -1.10 -25.71
N CYS A 139 27.47 0.04 -25.03
CA CYS A 139 28.32 1.21 -25.23
C CYS A 139 29.79 0.89 -24.94
N ALA A 140 30.09 0.17 -23.86
CA ALA A 140 31.45 -0.23 -23.52
C ALA A 140 32.08 -1.15 -24.59
N ASP A 141 31.33 -2.13 -25.12
CA ASP A 141 31.78 -3.00 -26.22
C ASP A 141 32.09 -2.21 -27.50
N GLN A 142 31.30 -1.17 -27.79
CA GLN A 142 31.47 -0.32 -28.96
C GLN A 142 32.44 0.86 -28.74
N GLY A 143 33.06 0.99 -27.55
CA GLY A 143 33.95 2.10 -27.20
C GLY A 143 33.24 3.47 -27.10
N LEU A 144 31.92 3.48 -26.88
CA LEU A 144 31.07 4.66 -26.74
C LEU A 144 30.83 4.96 -25.26
N THR A 145 30.64 6.23 -24.92
CA THR A 145 30.21 6.64 -23.58
C THR A 145 28.68 6.58 -23.48
N SER A 146 28.14 5.91 -22.45
CA SER A 146 26.69 5.76 -22.26
C SER A 146 25.96 7.03 -21.81
N GLY A 147 26.69 8.11 -21.51
CA GLY A 147 26.12 9.44 -21.26
C GLY A 147 25.30 9.57 -19.97
N ASN A 148 25.60 8.76 -18.95
CA ASN A 148 25.10 8.93 -17.57
C ASN A 148 25.97 9.92 -16.78
#